data_AF-A0A7S3MFG0-F1
#
_entry.id   AF-A0A7S3MFG0-F1
#
_cell.length_a   1.000
_cell.length_b   1.000
_cell.length_c   1.000
_cell.angle_alpha   90.00
_cell.angle_beta   90.00
_cell.angle_gamma   90.00
#
_symmetry.space_group_name_H-M   'P 1'
#
loop_
_entity.id
_entity.type
_entity.pdbx_description
1 polymer ?
#
loop_
_entity_poly.entity_id
_entity_poly.type
_entity_poly.pdbx_seq_one_letter_code
_entity_poly.pdbx_strand_id
1 'polypeptide(L)'
;DLDDDKLLVPVDISGAGDDFPTSHEDMTEKVGPKAAVEAIVAAAKLFETSQKKFKKDDRPIPMTVGEWLTTLAVDLGEGEEGAEEEELEGDEEEEPEEDEVE
;
A
#
# COMPACT_ATOMS: atom_id res chain seq x y z
N ASP A 1 0.85 6.93 -11.53
CA ASP A 1 1.19 5.97 -10.48
C ASP A 1 1.27 6.65 -9.12
N LEU A 2 1.36 5.87 -8.04
CA LEU A 2 1.53 6.35 -6.67
C LEU A 2 3.01 6.35 -6.30
N ASP A 3 3.48 7.36 -5.55
CA ASP A 3 4.84 7.39 -5.03
C ASP A 3 5.08 6.27 -3.99
N ASP A 4 6.34 5.87 -3.83
CA ASP A 4 6.73 4.73 -3.00
C ASP A 4 6.33 4.87 -1.53
N ASP A 5 6.32 6.11 -1.01
CA ASP A 5 5.95 6.43 0.37
C ASP A 5 4.44 6.33 0.64
N LYS A 6 3.61 6.17 -0.39
CA LYS A 6 2.16 6.18 -0.25
C LYS A 6 1.67 4.87 0.34
N LEU A 7 0.73 4.98 1.29
CA LEU A 7 0.17 3.84 2.00
C LEU A 7 -0.93 3.15 1.17
N LEU A 8 -0.75 1.87 0.90
CA LEU A 8 -1.77 0.97 0.38
C LEU A 8 -2.51 0.33 1.55
N VAL A 9 -3.85 0.39 1.51
CA VAL A 9 -4.71 -0.16 2.56
C VAL A 9 -5.55 -1.29 1.96
N PRO A 10 -5.52 -2.51 2.52
CA PRO A 10 -6.32 -3.62 2.02
C PRO A 10 -7.81 -3.38 2.22
N VAL A 11 -8.60 -3.75 1.22
CA VAL A 11 -10.07 -3.69 1.22
C VAL A 11 -10.66 -5.01 0.73
N ASP A 12 -11.88 -5.32 1.13
CA ASP A 12 -12.60 -6.52 0.68
C ASP A 12 -13.69 -6.14 -0.33
N ILE A 13 -13.41 -6.38 -1.61
CA ILE A 13 -14.35 -6.11 -2.69
C ILE A 13 -15.34 -7.26 -2.96
N SER A 14 -15.33 -8.35 -2.19
CA SER A 14 -16.24 -9.48 -2.42
C SER A 14 -17.73 -9.10 -2.30
N GLY A 15 -18.04 -7.98 -1.64
CA GLY A 15 -19.38 -7.41 -1.57
C GLY A 15 -19.78 -6.51 -2.74
N ALA A 16 -18.86 -6.18 -3.66
CA ALA A 16 -19.10 -5.25 -4.78
C ALA A 16 -19.54 -5.96 -6.08
N GLY A 17 -19.50 -7.30 -6.10
CA GLY A 17 -19.88 -8.13 -7.25
C GLY A 17 -18.71 -8.50 -8.16
N ASP A 18 -18.86 -9.58 -8.94
CA ASP A 18 -17.77 -10.17 -9.73
C ASP A 18 -17.25 -9.28 -10.87
N ASP A 19 -18.05 -8.31 -11.33
CA ASP A 19 -17.69 -7.38 -12.42
C ASP A 19 -17.16 -6.04 -11.89
N PHE A 20 -16.91 -5.91 -10.57
CA PHE A 20 -16.41 -4.65 -10.02
C PHE A 20 -15.00 -4.35 -10.55
N PRO A 21 -14.78 -3.19 -11.19
CA PRO A 21 -13.47 -2.86 -11.74
C PRO A 21 -12.42 -2.68 -10.64
N THR A 22 -11.20 -3.14 -10.90
CA THR A 22 -10.08 -3.05 -9.94
C THR A 22 -9.10 -1.91 -10.25
N SER A 23 -9.15 -1.35 -11.46
CA SER A 23 -8.36 -0.18 -11.86
C SER A 23 -9.11 1.12 -11.56
N HIS A 24 -8.39 2.15 -11.10
CA HIS A 24 -9.01 3.44 -10.77
C HIS A 24 -9.66 4.13 -11.98
N GLU A 25 -9.07 3.98 -13.18
CA GLU A 25 -9.64 4.50 -14.44
C GLU A 25 -11.01 3.89 -14.70
N ASP A 26 -11.10 2.56 -14.75
CA ASP A 26 -12.35 1.84 -14.95
C ASP A 26 -13.40 2.13 -13.88
N MET A 27 -12.99 2.28 -12.60
CA MET A 27 -13.90 2.70 -11.53
C MET A 27 -14.51 4.07 -11.83
N THR A 28 -13.71 5.04 -12.27
CA THR A 28 -14.22 6.38 -12.59
C THR A 28 -15.11 6.40 -13.84
N GLU A 29 -14.80 5.59 -14.85
CA GLU A 29 -15.54 5.56 -16.12
C GLU A 29 -16.83 4.73 -16.05
N LYS A 30 -16.78 3.53 -15.46
CA LYS A 30 -17.89 2.56 -15.46
C LYS A 30 -18.82 2.71 -14.26
N VAL A 31 -18.26 3.01 -13.08
CA VAL A 31 -19.04 3.12 -11.83
C VAL A 31 -19.36 4.59 -11.53
N GLY A 32 -18.45 5.49 -11.88
CA GLY A 32 -18.54 6.91 -11.58
C GLY A 32 -17.87 7.25 -10.24
N PRO A 33 -17.28 8.45 -10.11
CA PRO A 33 -16.36 8.77 -9.01
C PRO A 33 -17.01 8.67 -7.62
N LYS A 34 -18.26 9.13 -7.48
CA LYS A 34 -18.95 9.07 -6.19
C LYS A 34 -19.25 7.63 -5.76
N ALA A 35 -19.84 6.84 -6.67
CA ALA A 35 -20.21 5.47 -6.37
C ALA A 35 -18.98 4.57 -6.16
N ALA A 36 -17.88 4.83 -6.88
CA ALA A 36 -16.59 4.18 -6.66
C ALA A 36 -16.07 4.42 -5.24
N VAL A 37 -16.05 5.67 -4.77
CA VAL A 37 -15.63 5.99 -3.39
C VAL A 37 -16.54 5.34 -2.35
N GLU A 38 -17.86 5.39 -2.54
CA GLU A 38 -18.81 4.73 -1.64
C GLU A 38 -18.59 3.21 -1.57
N ALA A 39 -18.29 2.56 -2.72
CA ALA A 39 -17.96 1.15 -2.79
C ALA A 39 -16.64 0.81 -2.07
N ILE A 40 -15.59 1.62 -2.26
CA ILE A 40 -14.29 1.41 -1.59
C ILE A 40 -14.43 1.57 -0.07
N VAL A 41 -15.19 2.55 0.41
CA VAL A 41 -15.45 2.72 1.85
C VAL A 41 -16.22 1.52 2.41
N ALA A 42 -17.22 1.01 1.68
CA ALA A 42 -17.92 -0.20 2.08
C ALA A 42 -17.01 -1.44 2.10
N ALA A 43 -16.10 -1.56 1.12
CA ALA A 43 -15.11 -2.63 1.02
C ALA A 43 -14.09 -2.59 2.17
N ALA A 44 -13.62 -1.39 2.55
CA ALA A 44 -12.74 -1.20 3.70
C ALA A 44 -13.44 -1.65 5.00
N LYS A 45 -14.71 -1.29 5.17
CA LYS A 45 -15.52 -1.72 6.32
C LYS A 45 -15.76 -3.23 6.33
N LEU A 46 -15.96 -3.84 5.16
CA LEU A 46 -16.12 -5.28 5.05
C LEU A 46 -14.83 -6.01 5.48
N PHE A 47 -13.67 -5.46 5.08
CA PHE A 47 -12.36 -6.01 5.43
C PHE A 47 -12.10 -6.09 6.93
N GLU A 48 -12.62 -5.15 7.73
CA GLU A 48 -12.52 -5.17 9.20
C GLU A 48 -12.96 -6.52 9.81
N THR A 49 -13.96 -7.14 9.18
CA THR A 49 -14.49 -8.44 9.62
C THR A 49 -13.93 -9.61 8.82
N SER A 50 -13.75 -9.46 7.51
CA SER A 50 -13.34 -10.56 6.63
C SER A 50 -11.86 -10.90 6.73
N GLN A 51 -11.01 -9.97 7.16
CA GLN A 51 -9.59 -10.23 7.44
C GLN A 51 -9.38 -11.39 8.42
N LYS A 52 -10.37 -11.68 9.28
CA LYS A 52 -10.33 -12.77 10.27
C LYS A 52 -10.36 -14.15 9.62
N LYS A 53 -10.75 -14.24 8.34
CA LYS A 53 -10.75 -15.48 7.55
C LYS A 53 -9.33 -15.92 7.17
N PHE A 54 -8.38 -15.01 7.21
CA PHE A 54 -6.97 -15.28 6.96
C PHE A 54 -6.26 -15.70 8.26
N LYS A 55 -5.29 -16.61 8.14
CA LYS A 55 -4.37 -16.91 9.24
C LYS A 55 -3.56 -15.66 9.58
N LYS A 56 -3.02 -15.59 10.79
CA LYS A 56 -2.35 -14.38 11.28
C LYS A 56 -1.26 -13.88 10.32
N ASP A 57 -0.45 -14.79 9.79
CA ASP A 57 0.69 -14.48 8.93
C ASP A 57 0.31 -14.27 7.45
N ASP A 58 -0.91 -14.70 7.06
CA ASP A 58 -1.45 -14.56 5.70
C ASP A 58 -2.42 -13.36 5.58
N ARG A 59 -2.58 -12.57 6.64
CA ARG A 59 -3.51 -11.43 6.65
C ARG A 59 -2.94 -10.29 5.81
N PRO A 60 -3.70 -9.77 4.84
CA PRO A 60 -3.33 -8.52 4.18
C PRO A 60 -3.22 -7.41 5.23
N ILE A 61 -2.11 -6.68 5.20
CA ILE A 61 -1.83 -5.55 6.08
C ILE A 61 -1.58 -4.29 5.26
N PRO A 62 -1.80 -3.09 5.83
CA PRO A 62 -1.34 -1.86 5.21
C PRO A 62 0.18 -1.88 5.05
N MET A 63 0.66 -1.39 3.91
CA MET A 63 2.08 -1.24 3.60
C MET A 63 2.26 -0.10 2.59
N THR A 64 3.46 0.43 2.47
CA THR A 64 3.79 1.43 1.44
C THR A 64 3.86 0.80 0.05
N VAL A 65 3.82 1.63 -1.00
CA VAL A 65 3.98 1.18 -2.38
C VAL A 65 5.35 0.52 -2.58
N GLY A 66 6.42 1.11 -2.05
CA GLY A 66 7.77 0.54 -2.13
C GLY A 66 7.89 -0.84 -1.45
N GLU A 67 7.29 -1.00 -0.27
CA GLU A 67 7.25 -2.30 0.42
C GLU A 67 6.46 -3.35 -0.37
N TRP A 68 5.35 -2.96 -1.00
CA TRP A 68 4.53 -3.84 -1.82
C TRP A 68 5.28 -4.32 -3.06
N LEU A 69 5.92 -3.40 -3.79
CA LEU A 69 6.75 -3.73 -4.96
C LEU A 69 7.90 -4.66 -4.60
N THR A 70 8.59 -4.39 -3.48
CA THR A 70 9.65 -5.26 -2.97
C THR A 70 9.14 -6.67 -2.66
N THR A 71 7.98 -6.77 -1.99
CA THR A 71 7.37 -8.05 -1.64
C THR A 71 7.00 -8.86 -2.88
N LEU A 72 6.46 -8.21 -3.91
CA LEU A 72 6.16 -8.86 -5.19
C LEU A 72 7.43 -9.39 -5.88
N ALA A 73 8.50 -8.60 -5.93
CA ALA A 73 9.76 -9.01 -6.55
C ALA A 73 10.36 -10.25 -5.84
N VAL A 74 10.26 -10.31 -4.51
CA VAL A 74 10.69 -11.46 -3.72
C VAL A 74 9.81 -12.70 -3.96
N ASP A 75 8.48 -12.54 -4.00
CA ASP A 75 7.54 -13.66 -4.17
C ASP A 75 7.59 -14.28 -5.59
N LEU A 76 7.83 -13.45 -6.63
CA LEU A 76 7.99 -13.90 -8.01
C LEU A 76 9.36 -14.53 -8.32
N GLY A 77 10.30 -14.54 -7.35
CA GLY A 77 11.64 -15.07 -7.56
C GLY A 77 12.51 -14.24 -8.51
N GLU A 78 12.14 -12.97 -8.72
CA GLU A 78 12.90 -11.97 -9.47
C GLU A 78 13.83 -11.15 -8.54
N GLY A 79 14.17 -11.71 -7.39
CA GLY A 79 15.18 -11.14 -6.50
C GLY A 79 16.59 -11.35 -7.07
N GLU A 80 17.04 -10.47 -7.96
CA GLU A 80 18.41 -9.91 -8.03
C GLU A 80 18.73 -9.04 -9.27
N GLU A 81 17.80 -8.67 -10.16
CA GLU A 81 18.15 -7.87 -11.37
C GLU A 81 17.16 -6.73 -11.70
N GLY A 82 16.74 -5.94 -10.72
CA GLY A 82 15.85 -4.80 -11.01
C GLY A 82 15.44 -3.90 -9.85
N ALA A 83 15.99 -4.09 -8.65
CA ALA A 83 15.95 -3.03 -7.64
C ALA A 83 16.98 -1.98 -8.07
N GLU A 84 16.57 -1.02 -8.90
CA GLU A 84 17.29 0.24 -8.96
C GLU A 84 17.32 0.78 -7.52
N GLU A 85 18.50 0.72 -6.92
CA GLU A 85 18.84 1.43 -5.69
C GLU A 85 18.49 2.90 -5.90
N GLU A 86 17.27 3.33 -5.55
CA GLU A 86 17.04 4.71 -5.13
C GLU A 86 17.59 4.82 -3.70
N GLU A 87 18.91 4.97 -3.70
CA GLU A 87 19.77 5.65 -2.73
C GLU A 87 19.03 6.09 -1.45
N LEU A 88 19.11 5.22 -0.45
CA LEU A 88 18.83 5.55 0.94
C LEU A 88 19.96 6.47 1.43
N GLU A 89 19.99 7.72 0.95
CA GLU A 89 20.78 8.81 1.55
C GLU A 89 20.14 9.18 2.89
N GLY A 90 20.38 8.34 3.89
CA GLY A 90 20.39 8.77 5.28
C GLY A 90 21.84 8.88 5.71
N ASP A 91 22.28 10.10 6.03
CA ASP A 91 23.09 10.45 7.22
C ASP A 91 23.65 11.88 7.09
N GLU A 92 22.96 12.87 7.68
CA GLU A 92 23.66 14.01 8.29
C GLU A 92 23.13 14.14 9.72
N GLU A 93 23.84 13.50 10.64
CA GLU A 93 23.87 13.84 12.06
C GLU A 93 24.11 15.36 12.22
N GLU A 94 23.08 16.13 12.59
CA GLU A 94 23.31 17.41 13.29
C GLU A 94 23.32 17.11 14.80
N GLU A 95 24.54 16.93 15.31
CA GLU A 95 24.85 16.93 16.74
C GLU A 95 24.35 18.23 17.40
N PRO A 96 23.65 18.20 18.56
CA PRO A 96 23.37 19.42 19.29
C PRO A 96 24.66 19.96 19.92
N GLU A 97 25.11 21.13 19.48
CA GLU A 97 26.24 21.85 20.08
C GLU A 97 26.01 22.06 21.58
N GLU A 98 26.86 21.45 22.41
CA GLU A 98 26.94 21.75 23.85
C GLU A 98 27.66 23.10 24.05
N ASP A 99 26.94 24.00 24.73
CA ASP A 99 27.36 25.28 25.27
C ASP A 99 28.48 25.08 26.31
N GLU A 100 29.73 25.37 25.96
CA GLU A 100 30.81 25.52 26.94
C GLU A 100 31.18 27.01 27.09
N VAL A 101 30.72 27.55 28.20
CA VAL A 101 31.05 28.86 28.78
C VAL A 101 32.49 28.89 29.29
N GLU A 102 33.27 29.91 28.87
CA GLU A 102 34.38 30.48 29.66
C GLU A 102 34.36 32.01 29.59
#